data_AF-A0A316NYD1-F1
#
_entry.id   AF-A0A316NYD1-F1
#
_cell.length_a   1.000
_cell.length_b   1.000
_cell.length_c   1.000
_cell.angle_alpha   90.00
_cell.angle_beta   90.00
_cell.angle_gamma   90.00
#
_symmetry.space_group_name_H-M   'P 1'
#
loop_
_entity.id
_entity.type
_entity.pdbx_description
1 polymer ?
#
loop_
_entity_poly.entity_id
_entity_poly.type
_entity_poly.pdbx_seq_one_letter_code
_entity_poly.pdbx_strand_id
1 'polypeptide(L)'
;MHIYGGFIHMAAYLKPVLKHALVTALALSLVLTFVSPLLAGAMSVDVTTAKSNETGTGSVLGGEPTRVTWEALVGDGEQVSSVRVELPEGSSITDESSVKVTVLEGTTRLSPENVATMNKGDASIDVNFSAPLQPGQRLRLEMYKVSLPNVNGEVTLSGTYTLANGQTLDFAPSPAIEVTHASTAEKISNWLGEQPAVQAWNSVTFLRLFFQPELIVSSIPIVAVGWLISLGLVLVGFPLAIPIGLIAAFMKIARARILHVLAAVYTGVVRGTPLFLQIYIAFFGLPLLGIDINQYVLAIIVLAVNSGAYLCEIFRAGIQSVPTGQFEAARSLGMTGPQTMFYVIIPQTIRRVIPTMTSEFILLYKDTSLLAAVGVMELMLYSRSIVSLTGNMTPYIVAACFYLIVTLPLIRVVGNLEKRLALADSGGSAPKKKRRKNRRGAFSQMCEEIADSTDDARDELQEQTRLEAGLTGDLSSKDMEQAIDELQEEVARDAQLDSTEEKGGAR
;
A
#
# COMPACT_ATOMS: atom_id res chain seq x y z
N MET A 1 60.89 5.09 -31.35
CA MET A 1 61.20 6.49 -30.98
C MET A 1 60.44 7.47 -31.90
N HIS A 2 59.10 7.35 -32.00
CA HIS A 2 58.28 8.16 -32.92
C HIS A 2 56.89 8.52 -32.36
N ILE A 3 56.65 8.35 -31.05
CA ILE A 3 55.33 8.65 -30.43
C ILE A 3 55.43 9.77 -29.38
N TYR A 4 56.63 10.16 -28.95
CA TYR A 4 56.82 11.20 -27.94
C TYR A 4 56.86 12.65 -28.48
N GLY A 5 56.96 12.86 -29.80
CA GLY A 5 57.02 14.20 -30.41
C GLY A 5 55.65 14.88 -30.60
N GLY A 6 54.56 14.10 -30.69
CA GLY A 6 53.21 14.64 -30.95
C GLY A 6 52.54 15.30 -29.75
N PHE A 7 52.87 14.87 -28.54
CA PHE A 7 52.23 15.37 -27.31
C PHE A 7 52.75 16.76 -26.88
N ILE A 8 53.99 17.10 -27.22
CA ILE A 8 54.60 18.39 -26.83
C ILE A 8 54.07 19.53 -27.72
N HIS A 9 53.77 19.25 -28.99
CA HIS A 9 53.22 20.26 -29.91
C HIS A 9 51.75 20.60 -29.62
N MET A 10 50.94 19.64 -29.14
CA MET A 10 49.53 19.88 -28.82
C MET A 10 49.35 20.69 -27.52
N ALA A 11 50.23 20.48 -26.53
CA ALA A 11 50.21 21.24 -25.27
C ALA A 11 50.60 22.72 -25.42
N ALA A 12 51.41 23.06 -26.45
CA ALA A 12 51.79 24.45 -26.75
C ALA A 12 50.64 25.25 -27.39
N TYR A 13 49.79 24.61 -28.20
CA TYR A 13 48.63 25.25 -28.83
C TYR A 13 47.42 25.41 -27.89
N LEU A 14 47.27 24.54 -26.89
CA LEU A 14 46.11 24.56 -25.98
C LEU A 14 46.17 25.70 -24.94
N LYS A 15 47.36 26.10 -24.50
CA LYS A 15 47.54 27.13 -23.46
C LYS A 15 47.01 28.52 -23.82
N PRO A 16 47.25 29.09 -25.03
CA PRO A 16 46.69 30.39 -25.39
C PRO A 16 45.17 30.33 -25.61
N VAL A 17 44.63 29.26 -26.20
CA VAL A 17 43.18 29.12 -26.43
C VAL A 17 42.42 29.01 -25.11
N LEU A 18 42.95 28.27 -24.13
CA LEU A 18 42.35 28.15 -22.81
C LEU A 18 42.39 29.48 -22.04
N LYS A 19 43.46 30.28 -22.20
CA LYS A 19 43.53 31.63 -21.60
C LYS A 19 42.52 32.60 -22.21
N HIS A 20 42.34 32.58 -23.54
CA HIS A 20 41.35 33.45 -24.19
C HIS A 20 39.93 33.02 -23.83
N ALA A 21 39.65 31.71 -23.75
CA ALA A 21 38.36 31.18 -23.30
C ALA A 21 38.06 31.52 -21.83
N LEU A 22 39.08 31.50 -20.96
CA LEU A 22 38.93 31.88 -19.56
C LEU A 22 38.69 33.39 -19.41
N VAL A 23 39.37 34.23 -20.19
CA VAL A 23 39.19 35.70 -20.17
C VAL A 23 37.84 36.11 -20.77
N THR A 24 37.37 35.44 -21.84
CA THR A 24 36.03 35.69 -22.38
C THR A 24 34.94 35.17 -21.45
N ALA A 25 35.12 34.03 -20.79
CA ALA A 25 34.19 33.55 -19.77
C ALA A 25 34.14 34.47 -18.54
N LEU A 26 35.29 35.02 -18.11
CA LEU A 26 35.35 35.97 -17.00
C LEU A 26 34.75 37.34 -17.37
N ALA A 27 34.95 37.81 -18.61
CA ALA A 27 34.33 39.03 -19.11
C ALA A 27 32.81 38.88 -19.32
N LEU A 28 32.35 37.70 -19.75
CA LEU A 28 30.91 37.39 -19.88
C LEU A 28 30.24 37.26 -18.50
N SER A 29 30.95 36.70 -17.51
CA SER A 29 30.55 36.66 -16.10
C SER A 29 30.53 38.06 -15.47
N LEU A 30 31.46 38.95 -15.85
CA LEU A 30 31.50 40.33 -15.36
C LEU A 30 30.41 41.19 -16.01
N VAL A 31 30.05 40.93 -17.28
CA VAL A 31 28.93 41.63 -17.95
C VAL A 31 27.57 41.10 -17.47
N LEU A 32 27.45 39.80 -17.16
CA LEU A 32 26.23 39.25 -16.54
C LEU A 32 26.00 39.73 -15.10
N THR A 33 27.04 40.16 -14.38
CA THR A 33 26.91 40.72 -13.03
C THR A 33 26.58 42.21 -13.00
N PHE A 34 26.58 42.89 -14.15
CA PHE A 34 26.17 44.31 -14.26
C PHE A 34 24.78 44.51 -14.89
N VAL A 35 24.07 43.45 -15.29
CA VAL A 35 22.67 43.52 -15.75
C VAL A 35 21.74 42.97 -14.67
N SER A 36 21.76 43.60 -13.50
CA SER A 36 20.72 43.68 -12.45
C SER A 36 21.30 44.54 -11.33
N PRO A 37 20.66 45.64 -10.87
CA PRO A 37 19.23 45.69 -10.57
C PRO A 37 18.54 46.96 -11.13
N LEU A 38 17.48 46.77 -11.92
CA LEU A 38 16.48 47.83 -12.14
C LEU A 38 15.17 47.56 -11.36
N LEU A 39 15.15 46.51 -10.51
CA LEU A 39 14.00 46.09 -9.69
C LEU A 39 14.30 46.10 -8.18
N ALA A 40 15.24 46.93 -7.70
CA ALA A 40 15.53 47.00 -6.26
C ALA A 40 14.39 47.60 -5.40
N GLY A 41 13.29 48.03 -6.03
CA GLY A 41 12.14 48.63 -5.35
C GLY A 41 10.82 47.90 -5.52
N ALA A 42 10.71 46.84 -6.34
CA ALA A 42 9.41 46.24 -6.67
C ALA A 42 8.86 45.34 -5.55
N MET A 43 7.55 45.37 -5.33
CA MET A 43 6.85 44.41 -4.47
C MET A 43 7.20 42.95 -4.84
N SER A 44 7.69 42.17 -3.87
CA SER A 44 8.04 40.76 -4.04
C SER A 44 7.02 39.84 -3.37
N VAL A 45 6.62 38.77 -4.05
CA VAL A 45 5.76 37.74 -3.45
C VAL A 45 6.65 36.72 -2.74
N ASP A 46 6.61 36.73 -1.41
CA ASP A 46 7.48 35.91 -0.57
C ASP A 46 6.89 34.52 -0.30
N VAL A 47 5.56 34.42 -0.15
CA VAL A 47 4.89 33.18 0.22
C VAL A 47 3.60 33.03 -0.58
N THR A 48 3.40 31.85 -1.15
CA THR A 48 2.10 31.43 -1.67
C THR A 48 1.91 29.97 -1.32
N THR A 49 0.85 29.69 -0.58
CA THR A 49 0.55 28.33 -0.11
C THR A 49 -0.94 28.10 -0.18
N ALA A 50 -1.34 26.86 -0.44
CA ALA A 50 -2.72 26.43 -0.33
C ALA A 50 -2.78 25.28 0.67
N LYS A 51 -3.80 25.30 1.53
CA LYS A 51 -3.97 24.23 2.52
C LYS A 51 -4.50 22.99 1.80
N SER A 52 -3.80 21.85 1.88
CA SER A 52 -4.31 20.62 1.31
C SER A 52 -5.66 20.25 1.93
N ASN A 53 -6.61 19.90 1.07
CA ASN A 53 -7.93 19.39 1.47
C ASN A 53 -7.84 17.92 1.93
N GLU A 54 -6.73 17.24 1.59
CA GLU A 54 -6.35 15.95 2.15
C GLU A 54 -5.20 16.11 3.15
N THR A 55 -5.12 15.19 4.10
CA THR A 55 -4.07 15.23 5.11
C THR A 55 -2.80 14.61 4.54
N GLY A 56 -1.81 15.44 4.18
CA GLY A 56 -0.40 15.01 4.14
C GLY A 56 0.30 14.92 2.78
N THR A 57 -0.34 15.28 1.67
CA THR A 57 0.34 15.52 0.40
C THR A 57 0.50 17.03 0.22
N GLY A 58 1.68 17.51 -0.16
CA GLY A 58 1.95 18.94 -0.36
C GLY A 58 1.15 19.59 -1.50
N SER A 59 0.27 18.83 -2.16
CA SER A 59 -0.57 19.23 -3.28
C SER A 59 -2.02 19.46 -2.87
N VAL A 60 -2.74 20.27 -3.65
CA VAL A 60 -4.15 20.63 -3.42
C VAL A 60 -5.04 20.04 -4.50
N LEU A 61 -6.24 19.58 -4.13
CA LEU A 61 -7.25 19.13 -5.08
C LEU A 61 -7.90 20.33 -5.80
N GLY A 62 -7.71 20.39 -7.12
CA GLY A 62 -8.33 21.38 -7.98
C GLY A 62 -9.84 21.18 -8.08
N GLY A 63 -10.60 22.28 -8.11
CA GLY A 63 -12.06 22.28 -8.10
C GLY A 63 -12.71 22.15 -6.73
N GLU A 64 -11.93 21.91 -5.66
CA GLU A 64 -12.44 21.83 -4.29
C GLU A 64 -12.21 23.14 -3.50
N PRO A 65 -13.16 23.55 -2.63
CA PRO A 65 -13.01 24.74 -1.81
C PRO A 65 -11.77 24.67 -0.91
N THR A 66 -10.81 25.55 -1.16
CA THR A 66 -9.50 25.54 -0.51
C THR A 66 -9.21 26.87 0.17
N ARG A 67 -8.35 26.86 1.20
CA ARG A 67 -7.76 28.09 1.73
C ARG A 67 -6.43 28.39 1.05
N VAL A 68 -6.34 29.52 0.36
CA VAL A 68 -5.11 30.01 -0.27
C VAL A 68 -4.57 31.19 0.53
N THR A 69 -3.29 31.13 0.88
CA THR A 69 -2.57 32.20 1.58
C THR A 69 -1.52 32.77 0.65
N TRP A 70 -1.60 34.07 0.41
CA TRP A 70 -0.66 34.83 -0.42
C TRP A 70 -0.03 35.93 0.44
N GLU A 71 1.30 36.05 0.39
CA GLU A 71 2.04 37.09 1.10
C GLU A 71 3.01 37.80 0.17
N ALA A 72 2.99 39.13 0.23
CA ALA A 72 3.92 39.99 -0.49
C ALA A 72 4.56 41.03 0.41
N LEU A 73 5.83 41.33 0.15
CA LEU A 73 6.61 42.38 0.79
C LEU A 73 6.58 43.63 -0.08
N VAL A 74 6.22 44.77 0.51
CA VAL A 74 6.31 46.08 -0.16
C VAL A 74 7.78 46.45 -0.33
N GLY A 75 8.19 46.74 -1.57
CA GLY A 75 9.57 47.01 -1.89
C GLY A 75 10.08 48.36 -1.37
N ASP A 76 11.40 48.52 -1.38
CA ASP A 76 12.05 49.71 -0.83
C ASP A 76 11.69 50.96 -1.66
N GLY A 77 11.13 51.97 -0.98
CA GLY A 77 10.73 53.24 -1.60
C GLY A 77 9.33 53.25 -2.23
N GLU A 78 8.57 52.16 -2.13
CA GLU A 78 7.20 52.06 -2.64
C GLU A 78 6.14 52.35 -1.56
N GLN A 79 5.08 53.08 -1.92
CA GLN A 79 3.87 53.18 -1.12
C GLN A 79 2.70 52.62 -1.91
N VAL A 80 2.04 51.58 -1.40
CA VAL A 80 1.03 50.82 -2.16
C VAL A 80 -0.38 51.16 -1.69
N SER A 81 -1.23 51.63 -2.61
CA SER A 81 -2.60 52.08 -2.34
C SER A 81 -3.65 51.01 -2.65
N SER A 82 -3.39 50.13 -3.61
CA SER A 82 -4.24 48.97 -3.90
C SER A 82 -3.47 47.78 -4.45
N VAL A 83 -4.02 46.58 -4.27
CA VAL A 83 -3.50 45.32 -4.79
C VAL A 83 -4.65 44.52 -5.40
N ARG A 84 -4.44 44.03 -6.62
CA ARG A 84 -5.30 43.07 -7.32
C ARG A 84 -4.56 41.74 -7.44
N VAL A 85 -5.12 40.67 -6.87
CA VAL A 85 -4.63 39.30 -7.04
C VAL A 85 -5.60 38.52 -7.91
N GLU A 86 -5.11 37.98 -9.01
CA GLU A 86 -5.87 37.17 -9.96
C GLU A 86 -5.60 35.69 -9.71
N LEU A 87 -6.67 34.92 -9.54
CA LEU A 87 -6.56 33.46 -9.46
C LEU A 87 -6.28 32.90 -10.87
N PRO A 88 -5.61 31.73 -10.98
CA PRO A 88 -5.33 31.11 -12.27
C PRO A 88 -6.62 30.82 -13.06
N GLU A 89 -6.53 30.82 -14.38
CA GLU A 89 -7.67 30.54 -15.27
C GLU A 89 -8.34 29.19 -14.91
N GLY A 90 -9.67 29.21 -14.78
CA GLY A 90 -10.46 28.05 -14.33
C GLY A 90 -10.67 27.96 -12.81
N SER A 91 -10.16 28.91 -12.03
CA SER A 91 -10.52 29.09 -10.62
C SER A 91 -11.94 29.63 -10.45
N SER A 92 -12.57 29.38 -9.31
CA SER A 92 -13.88 29.92 -8.98
C SER A 92 -13.97 30.48 -7.57
N ILE A 93 -14.73 31.58 -7.45
CA ILE A 93 -15.07 32.25 -6.19
C ILE A 93 -16.59 32.14 -6.02
N THR A 94 -17.02 31.67 -4.84
CA THR A 94 -18.43 31.46 -4.50
C THR A 94 -18.94 32.51 -3.51
N ASP A 95 -20.25 32.54 -3.25
CA ASP A 95 -20.85 33.41 -2.22
C ASP A 95 -20.36 33.13 -0.80
N GLU A 96 -19.82 31.94 -0.55
CA GLU A 96 -19.25 31.56 0.75
C GLU A 96 -17.78 31.95 0.87
N SER A 97 -17.16 32.43 -0.21
CA SER A 97 -15.75 32.84 -0.20
C SER A 97 -15.57 34.11 0.61
N SER A 98 -14.48 34.17 1.38
CA SER A 98 -14.12 35.36 2.14
C SER A 98 -12.63 35.59 2.09
N VAL A 99 -12.21 36.86 2.18
CA VAL A 99 -10.81 37.24 2.24
C VAL A 99 -10.53 37.96 3.55
N LYS A 100 -9.46 37.54 4.22
CA LYS A 100 -8.92 38.22 5.39
C LYS A 100 -7.61 38.89 5.03
N VAL A 101 -7.57 40.19 5.24
CA VAL A 101 -6.40 41.03 4.99
C VAL A 101 -5.65 41.26 6.29
N THR A 102 -4.33 41.16 6.26
CA THR A 102 -3.47 41.41 7.42
C THR A 102 -2.19 42.04 6.95
N VAL A 103 -1.73 43.08 7.64
CA VAL A 103 -0.43 43.69 7.37
C VAL A 103 0.49 43.37 8.54
N LEU A 104 1.75 43.08 8.24
CA LEU A 104 2.78 42.79 9.23
C LEU A 104 3.89 43.81 9.09
N GLU A 105 4.29 44.40 10.20
CA GLU A 105 5.47 45.26 10.30
C GLU A 105 6.44 44.60 11.29
N GLY A 106 7.47 43.94 10.78
CA GLY A 106 8.31 43.04 11.58
C GLY A 106 7.49 41.92 12.22
N THR A 107 7.39 41.92 13.56
CA THR A 107 6.59 40.95 14.34
C THR A 107 5.20 41.45 14.72
N THR A 108 4.87 42.71 14.39
CA THR A 108 3.62 43.35 14.80
C THR A 108 2.55 43.18 13.73
N ARG A 109 1.36 42.72 14.15
CA ARG A 109 0.20 42.60 13.27
C ARG A 109 -0.61 43.89 13.26
N LEU A 110 -0.78 44.46 12.08
CA LEU A 110 -1.62 45.61 11.79
C LEU A 110 -2.88 45.14 11.05
N SER A 111 -4.03 45.68 11.44
CA SER A 111 -5.29 45.53 10.71
C SER A 111 -5.55 46.86 10.02
N PRO A 112 -5.08 47.06 8.77
CA PRO A 112 -5.33 48.31 8.07
C PRO A 112 -6.84 48.50 7.86
N GLU A 113 -7.29 49.74 7.80
CA GLU A 113 -8.60 50.03 7.23
C GLU A 113 -8.52 49.81 5.71
N ASN A 114 -9.26 48.82 5.23
CA ASN A 114 -9.24 48.41 3.84
C ASN A 114 -10.63 47.96 3.37
N VAL A 115 -10.85 48.06 2.06
CA VAL A 115 -12.01 47.49 1.38
C VAL A 115 -11.50 46.37 0.49
N ALA A 116 -11.88 45.12 0.80
CA ALA A 116 -11.53 43.95 0.01
C ALA A 116 -12.77 43.42 -0.70
N THR A 117 -12.69 43.28 -2.02
CA THR A 117 -13.77 42.80 -2.89
C THR A 117 -13.30 41.56 -3.62
N MET A 118 -14.09 40.48 -3.59
CA MET A 118 -13.83 39.27 -4.38
C MET A 118 -14.75 39.28 -5.60
N ASN A 119 -14.15 39.35 -6.79
CA ASN A 119 -14.86 39.42 -8.06
C ASN A 119 -15.08 38.01 -8.62
N LYS A 120 -16.34 37.59 -8.75
CA LYS A 120 -16.69 36.23 -9.20
C LYS A 120 -16.43 35.97 -10.68
N GLY A 121 -16.52 37.01 -11.52
CA GLY A 121 -16.49 36.85 -12.97
C GLY A 121 -15.11 36.50 -13.53
N ASP A 122 -14.09 37.19 -13.03
CA ASP A 122 -12.68 37.07 -13.40
C ASP A 122 -11.83 36.39 -12.33
N ALA A 123 -12.46 35.90 -11.26
CA ALA A 123 -11.81 35.24 -10.12
C ALA A 123 -10.65 36.08 -9.53
N SER A 124 -10.87 37.40 -9.39
CA SER A 124 -9.88 38.33 -8.85
C SER A 124 -10.26 38.85 -7.45
N ILE A 125 -9.26 39.26 -6.69
CA ILE A 125 -9.40 39.84 -5.37
C ILE A 125 -8.78 41.23 -5.41
N ASP A 126 -9.62 42.25 -5.22
CA ASP A 126 -9.21 43.65 -5.16
C ASP A 126 -9.16 44.12 -3.70
N VAL A 127 -8.03 44.66 -3.26
CA VAL A 127 -7.86 45.23 -1.93
C VAL A 127 -7.42 46.69 -2.06
N ASN A 128 -8.27 47.60 -1.58
CA ASN A 128 -7.99 49.03 -1.53
C ASN A 128 -7.73 49.46 -0.08
N PHE A 129 -6.62 50.16 0.16
CA PHE A 129 -6.24 50.63 1.49
C PHE A 129 -6.62 52.10 1.68
N SER A 130 -7.18 52.47 2.84
CA SER A 130 -7.48 53.87 3.14
C SER A 130 -6.21 54.70 3.37
N ALA A 131 -5.15 54.07 3.87
CA ALA A 131 -3.80 54.62 3.97
C ALA A 131 -2.81 53.72 3.20
N PRO A 132 -1.90 54.28 2.38
CA PRO A 132 -0.94 53.47 1.63
C PRO A 132 -0.03 52.65 2.54
N LEU A 133 0.21 51.38 2.14
CA LEU A 133 1.20 50.52 2.79
C LEU A 133 2.60 51.12 2.62
N GLN A 134 3.43 50.99 3.65
CA GLN A 134 4.77 51.57 3.68
C GLN A 134 5.84 50.54 3.26
N PRO A 135 7.02 51.00 2.79
CA PRO A 135 8.14 50.10 2.47
C PRO A 135 8.49 49.16 3.63
N GLY A 136 8.75 47.88 3.32
CA GLY A 136 9.10 46.87 4.31
C GLY A 136 7.91 46.26 5.06
N GLN A 137 6.68 46.74 4.85
CA GLN A 137 5.48 46.08 5.36
C GLN A 137 5.16 44.83 4.52
N ARG A 138 4.68 43.77 5.18
CA ARG A 138 4.22 42.53 4.54
C ARG A 138 2.70 42.47 4.52
N LEU A 139 2.13 42.34 3.34
CA LEU A 139 0.71 42.11 3.13
C LEU A 139 0.45 40.61 3.07
N ARG A 140 -0.44 40.11 3.93
CA ARG A 140 -0.95 38.74 3.92
C ARG A 140 -2.43 38.76 3.56
N LEU A 141 -2.79 38.00 2.53
CA LEU A 141 -4.15 37.71 2.11
C LEU A 141 -4.46 36.24 2.38
N GLU A 142 -5.43 35.98 3.26
CA GLU A 142 -5.97 34.64 3.49
C GLU A 142 -7.33 34.54 2.80
N MET A 143 -7.38 33.84 1.67
CA MET A 143 -8.59 33.58 0.90
C MET A 143 -9.18 32.24 1.34
N TYR A 144 -10.41 32.25 1.84
CA TYR A 144 -11.11 31.06 2.31
C TYR A 144 -12.17 30.63 1.29
N LYS A 145 -12.29 29.31 1.10
CA LYS A 145 -13.28 28.65 0.22
C LYS A 145 -13.19 29.05 -1.26
N VAL A 146 -11.99 29.35 -1.73
CA VAL A 146 -11.70 29.56 -3.16
C VAL A 146 -11.32 28.24 -3.81
N SER A 147 -11.78 27.98 -5.04
CA SER A 147 -11.46 26.74 -5.76
C SER A 147 -10.40 27.02 -6.82
N LEU A 148 -9.28 26.32 -6.74
CA LEU A 148 -8.21 26.35 -7.74
C LEU A 148 -8.60 25.55 -9.00
N PRO A 149 -7.96 25.78 -10.16
CA PRO A 149 -8.39 25.12 -11.40
C PRO A 149 -8.17 23.61 -11.32
N ASN A 150 -9.03 22.85 -11.99
CA ASN A 150 -8.97 21.39 -12.01
C ASN A 150 -7.93 20.87 -13.01
N VAL A 151 -6.65 21.14 -12.76
CA VAL A 151 -5.50 20.78 -13.62
C VAL A 151 -4.50 19.92 -12.85
N ASN A 152 -3.61 19.21 -13.57
CA ASN A 152 -2.41 18.63 -12.96
C ASN A 152 -1.22 19.53 -13.29
N GLY A 153 -0.61 20.11 -12.26
CA GLY A 153 0.60 20.88 -12.42
C GLY A 153 0.71 22.02 -11.42
N GLU A 154 1.74 22.82 -11.63
CA GLU A 154 2.01 24.03 -10.87
C GLU A 154 1.13 25.17 -11.36
N VAL A 155 0.41 25.81 -10.44
CA VAL A 155 -0.34 27.04 -10.71
C VAL A 155 0.23 28.19 -9.91
N THR A 156 0.30 29.36 -10.53
CA THR A 156 0.78 30.59 -9.91
C THR A 156 -0.32 31.64 -9.93
N LEU A 157 -0.47 32.37 -8.83
CA LEU A 157 -1.23 33.61 -8.78
C LEU A 157 -0.45 34.72 -9.50
N SER A 158 -1.15 35.52 -10.27
CA SER A 158 -0.68 36.74 -10.92
C SER A 158 -1.46 37.94 -10.40
N GLY A 159 -1.06 39.15 -10.76
CA GLY A 159 -1.82 40.34 -10.41
C GLY A 159 -0.99 41.61 -10.47
N THR A 160 -1.61 42.69 -10.02
CA THR A 160 -1.07 44.04 -10.12
C THR A 160 -1.19 44.77 -8.79
N TYR A 161 -0.35 45.78 -8.59
CA TYR A 161 -0.44 46.70 -7.46
C TYR A 161 -0.33 48.14 -7.96
N THR A 162 -1.05 49.04 -7.29
CA THR A 162 -1.02 50.47 -7.61
C THR A 162 -0.33 51.23 -6.51
N LEU A 163 0.60 52.08 -6.90
CA LEU A 163 1.36 52.95 -6.01
C LEU A 163 0.57 54.22 -5.65
N ALA A 164 0.97 54.90 -4.58
CA ALA A 164 0.36 56.17 -4.14
C ALA A 164 0.48 57.29 -5.19
N ASN A 165 1.42 57.18 -6.13
CA ASN A 165 1.59 58.09 -7.27
C ASN A 165 0.63 57.79 -8.45
N GLY A 166 -0.23 56.76 -8.33
CA GLY A 166 -1.19 56.34 -9.34
C GLY A 166 -0.63 55.41 -10.42
N GLN A 167 0.65 55.01 -10.33
CA GLN A 167 1.24 54.05 -11.26
C GLN A 167 0.85 52.61 -10.88
N THR A 168 0.37 51.83 -11.85
CA THR A 168 0.07 50.41 -11.68
C THR A 168 1.20 49.57 -12.26
N LEU A 169 1.64 48.57 -11.49
CA LEU A 169 2.74 47.66 -11.82
C LEU A 169 2.30 46.20 -11.62
N ASP A 170 2.89 45.29 -12.39
CA ASP A 170 2.69 43.86 -12.21
C ASP A 170 3.66 43.35 -11.13
N PHE A 171 3.18 42.53 -10.19
CA PHE A 171 4.08 41.81 -9.28
C PHE A 171 4.60 40.52 -9.93
N ALA A 172 5.80 40.09 -9.54
CA ALA A 172 6.39 38.85 -10.05
C ALA A 172 5.49 37.64 -9.74
N PRO A 173 5.36 36.65 -10.65
CA PRO A 173 4.53 35.49 -10.43
C PRO A 173 4.80 34.85 -9.07
N SER A 174 3.74 34.55 -8.33
CA SER A 174 3.86 33.94 -7.01
C SER A 174 4.54 32.56 -7.05
N PRO A 175 5.13 32.10 -5.93
CA PRO A 175 5.57 30.71 -5.80
C PRO A 175 4.47 29.72 -6.20
N ALA A 176 4.85 28.69 -6.95
CA ALA A 176 3.91 27.70 -7.48
C ALA A 176 3.18 26.91 -6.38
N ILE A 177 1.87 26.73 -6.59
CA ILE A 177 1.04 25.79 -5.85
C ILE A 177 0.87 24.54 -6.71
N GLU A 178 1.18 23.37 -6.17
CA GLU A 178 0.92 22.10 -6.86
C GLU A 178 -0.56 21.73 -6.74
N VAL A 179 -1.26 21.68 -7.87
CA VAL A 179 -2.68 21.31 -7.95
C VAL A 179 -2.83 19.98 -8.69
N THR A 180 -3.67 19.13 -8.13
CA THR A 180 -3.98 17.80 -8.65
C THR A 180 -5.49 17.66 -8.86
N HIS A 181 -5.92 16.97 -9.91
CA HIS A 181 -7.35 16.71 -10.11
C HIS A 181 -7.88 15.57 -9.24
N ALA A 182 -9.15 15.67 -8.82
CA ALA A 182 -9.88 14.55 -8.25
C ALA A 182 -9.89 13.38 -9.25
N SER A 183 -9.38 12.22 -8.81
CA SER A 183 -9.30 11.03 -9.65
C SER A 183 -10.69 10.61 -10.14
N THR A 184 -10.78 9.91 -11.28
CA THR A 184 -12.08 9.38 -11.76
C THR A 184 -12.75 8.50 -10.71
N ALA A 185 -11.96 7.74 -9.95
CA ALA A 185 -12.46 6.92 -8.85
C ALA A 185 -13.04 7.79 -7.71
N GLU A 186 -12.43 8.94 -7.42
CA GLU A 186 -12.91 9.86 -6.39
C GLU A 186 -14.23 10.51 -6.79
N LYS A 187 -14.39 10.90 -8.07
CA LYS A 187 -15.66 11.42 -8.58
C LYS A 187 -16.78 10.39 -8.46
N ILE A 188 -16.48 9.13 -8.77
CA ILE A 188 -17.45 8.03 -8.63
C ILE A 188 -17.75 7.76 -7.16
N SER A 189 -16.74 7.77 -6.29
CA SER A 189 -16.86 7.63 -4.84
C SER A 189 -17.83 8.68 -4.26
N ASN A 190 -17.63 9.95 -4.60
CA ASN A 190 -18.48 11.06 -4.16
C ASN A 190 -19.92 10.90 -4.67
N TRP A 191 -20.08 10.58 -5.95
CA TRP A 191 -21.40 10.31 -6.54
C TRP A 191 -22.11 9.12 -5.87
N LEU A 192 -21.38 8.06 -5.48
CA LEU A 192 -21.94 6.92 -4.75
C LEU A 192 -22.45 7.35 -3.37
N GLY A 193 -21.71 8.18 -2.63
CA GLY A 193 -22.10 8.62 -1.29
C GLY A 193 -23.38 9.46 -1.26
N GLU A 194 -23.70 10.13 -2.37
CA GLU A 194 -24.96 10.88 -2.53
C GLU A 194 -26.18 9.97 -2.75
N GLN A 195 -25.99 8.70 -3.10
CA GLN A 195 -27.10 7.80 -3.43
C GLN A 195 -27.85 7.35 -2.15
N PRO A 196 -29.19 7.44 -2.10
CA PRO A 196 -29.98 7.00 -0.94
C PRO A 196 -29.77 5.53 -0.57
N ALA A 197 -29.55 4.67 -1.58
CA ALA A 197 -29.28 3.25 -1.37
C ALA A 197 -27.94 3.00 -0.65
N VAL A 198 -26.92 3.81 -0.95
CA VAL A 198 -25.60 3.71 -0.33
C VAL A 198 -25.64 4.24 1.10
N GLN A 199 -26.41 5.30 1.35
CA GLN A 199 -26.66 5.78 2.72
C GLN A 199 -27.42 4.73 3.56
N ALA A 200 -28.43 4.07 2.99
CA ALA A 200 -29.12 2.96 3.64
C ALA A 200 -28.18 1.76 3.89
N TRP A 201 -27.30 1.44 2.95
CA TRP A 201 -26.27 0.40 3.11
C TRP A 201 -25.31 0.74 4.26
N ASN A 202 -24.82 1.97 4.29
CA ASN A 202 -23.88 2.48 5.30
C ASN A 202 -24.54 2.70 6.67
N SER A 203 -25.88 2.60 6.79
CA SER A 203 -26.56 2.60 8.08
C SER A 203 -26.27 1.33 8.90
N VAL A 204 -25.97 0.21 8.23
CA VAL A 204 -25.59 -1.04 8.89
C VAL A 204 -24.12 -0.98 9.28
N THR A 205 -23.84 -0.98 10.58
CA THR A 205 -22.47 -0.83 11.13
C THR A 205 -21.45 -1.77 10.49
N PHE A 206 -21.80 -3.05 10.31
CA PHE A 206 -20.90 -4.02 9.70
C PHE A 206 -20.59 -3.69 8.24
N LEU A 207 -21.60 -3.37 7.44
CA LEU A 207 -21.43 -3.01 6.03
C LEU A 207 -20.63 -1.72 5.88
N ARG A 208 -20.87 -0.74 6.76
CA ARG A 208 -20.06 0.48 6.80
C ARG A 208 -18.59 0.19 7.12
N LEU A 209 -18.30 -0.72 8.05
CA LEU A 209 -16.93 -0.98 8.49
C LEU A 209 -16.12 -1.88 7.53
N PHE A 210 -16.78 -2.74 6.75
CA PHE A 210 -16.09 -3.73 5.90
C PHE A 210 -16.41 -3.62 4.41
N PHE A 211 -17.53 -3.02 4.03
CA PHE A 211 -18.04 -3.01 2.65
C PHE A 211 -18.56 -1.62 2.26
N GLN A 212 -17.84 -0.56 2.62
CA GLN A 212 -18.25 0.81 2.28
C GLN A 212 -18.07 1.06 0.76
N PRO A 213 -19.16 1.24 -0.02
CA PRO A 213 -19.07 1.29 -1.49
C PRO A 213 -18.16 2.40 -2.02
N GLU A 214 -18.17 3.56 -1.37
CA GLU A 214 -17.34 4.73 -1.71
C GLU A 214 -15.86 4.36 -1.61
N LEU A 215 -15.46 3.78 -0.46
CA LEU A 215 -14.09 3.36 -0.21
C LEU A 215 -13.65 2.20 -1.10
N ILE A 216 -14.54 1.31 -1.51
CA ILE A 216 -14.21 0.25 -2.48
C ILE A 216 -13.71 0.91 -3.77
N VAL A 217 -14.45 1.89 -4.29
CA VAL A 217 -14.12 2.52 -5.58
C VAL A 217 -12.85 3.35 -5.49
N SER A 218 -12.71 4.20 -4.47
CA SER A 218 -11.52 5.06 -4.31
C SER A 218 -10.26 4.25 -3.99
N SER A 219 -10.38 3.11 -3.30
CA SER A 219 -9.22 2.27 -2.96
C SER A 219 -8.69 1.45 -4.14
N ILE A 220 -9.53 1.07 -5.11
CA ILE A 220 -9.13 0.15 -6.19
C ILE A 220 -7.86 0.59 -6.94
N PRO A 221 -7.72 1.84 -7.43
CA PRO A 221 -6.53 2.25 -8.17
C PRO A 221 -5.25 2.17 -7.33
N ILE A 222 -5.33 2.57 -6.06
CA ILE A 222 -4.20 2.60 -5.12
C ILE A 222 -3.76 1.17 -4.79
N VAL A 223 -4.73 0.32 -4.43
CA VAL A 223 -4.49 -1.10 -4.11
C VAL A 223 -4.01 -1.89 -5.33
N ALA A 224 -4.47 -1.54 -6.54
CA ALA A 224 -4.01 -2.16 -7.79
C ALA A 224 -2.51 -1.93 -8.05
N VAL A 225 -1.97 -0.77 -7.67
CA VAL A 225 -0.52 -0.52 -7.74
C VAL A 225 0.24 -1.48 -6.83
N GLY A 226 -0.21 -1.62 -5.58
CA GLY A 226 0.35 -2.60 -4.63
C GLY A 226 0.26 -4.03 -5.14
N TRP A 227 -0.87 -4.40 -5.75
CA TRP A 227 -1.07 -5.70 -6.38
C TRP A 227 -0.06 -5.99 -7.50
N LEU A 228 0.22 -5.01 -8.37
CA LEU A 228 1.23 -5.15 -9.42
C LEU A 228 2.63 -5.32 -8.84
N ILE A 229 2.95 -4.65 -7.74
CA ILE A 229 4.24 -4.82 -7.04
C ILE A 229 4.34 -6.23 -6.44
N SER A 230 3.30 -6.72 -5.74
CA SER A 230 3.26 -8.09 -5.21
C SER A 230 3.45 -9.12 -6.34
N LEU A 231 2.81 -8.92 -7.49
CA LEU A 231 3.03 -9.75 -8.67
C LEU A 231 4.49 -9.67 -9.16
N GLY A 232 5.05 -8.47 -9.26
CA GLY A 232 6.45 -8.27 -9.66
C GLY A 232 7.44 -9.01 -8.75
N LEU A 233 7.24 -8.94 -7.43
CA LEU A 233 8.07 -9.63 -6.44
C LEU A 233 8.09 -11.15 -6.67
N VAL A 234 6.93 -11.75 -6.94
CA VAL A 234 6.81 -13.21 -7.15
C VAL A 234 7.30 -13.60 -8.54
N LEU A 235 6.97 -12.81 -9.57
CA LEU A 235 7.39 -13.07 -10.95
C LEU A 235 8.90 -12.99 -11.13
N VAL A 236 9.62 -12.28 -10.25
CA VAL A 236 11.09 -12.28 -10.20
C VAL A 236 11.62 -13.30 -9.19
N GLY A 237 11.06 -13.35 -7.99
CA GLY A 237 11.53 -14.22 -6.90
C GLY A 237 11.35 -15.71 -7.20
N PHE A 238 10.22 -16.12 -7.79
CA PHE A 238 9.96 -17.53 -8.06
C PHE A 238 10.88 -18.11 -9.15
N PRO A 239 11.12 -17.44 -10.29
CA PRO A 239 12.13 -17.90 -11.24
C PRO A 239 13.55 -17.99 -10.67
N LEU A 240 13.91 -17.14 -9.71
CA LEU A 240 15.19 -17.24 -8.99
C LEU A 240 15.20 -18.41 -7.98
N ALA A 241 14.06 -18.76 -7.41
CA ALA A 241 13.91 -19.92 -6.53
C ALA A 241 14.12 -21.25 -7.26
N ILE A 242 13.73 -21.35 -8.54
CA ILE A 242 13.86 -22.56 -9.36
C ILE A 242 15.30 -23.09 -9.44
N PRO A 243 16.32 -22.31 -9.86
CA PRO A 243 17.70 -22.79 -9.90
C PRO A 243 18.23 -23.09 -8.50
N ILE A 244 17.87 -22.31 -7.46
CA ILE A 244 18.26 -22.58 -6.07
C ILE A 244 17.75 -23.96 -5.64
N GLY A 245 16.46 -24.23 -5.87
CA GLY A 245 15.85 -25.51 -5.55
C GLY A 245 16.42 -26.67 -6.36
N LEU A 246 16.66 -26.47 -7.66
CA LEU A 246 17.20 -27.50 -8.53
C LEU A 246 18.64 -27.90 -8.13
N ILE A 247 19.48 -26.91 -7.84
CA ILE A 247 20.86 -27.14 -7.35
C ILE A 247 20.82 -27.89 -6.02
N ALA A 248 20.00 -27.42 -5.06
CA ALA A 248 19.86 -28.08 -3.76
C ALA A 248 19.32 -29.52 -3.90
N ALA A 249 18.39 -29.76 -4.83
CA ALA A 249 17.86 -31.10 -5.09
C ALA A 249 18.94 -32.05 -5.62
N PHE A 250 19.76 -31.60 -6.57
CA PHE A 250 20.90 -32.39 -7.05
C PHE A 250 21.94 -32.64 -5.95
N MET A 251 22.20 -31.65 -5.11
CA MET A 251 23.08 -31.81 -3.95
C MET A 251 22.56 -32.86 -2.96
N LYS A 252 21.24 -32.92 -2.70
CA LYS A 252 20.64 -33.98 -1.86
C LYS A 252 20.68 -35.37 -2.50
N ILE A 253 20.73 -35.49 -3.83
CA ILE A 253 20.79 -36.78 -4.53
C ILE A 253 22.25 -37.22 -4.75
N ALA A 254 23.20 -36.28 -4.68
CA ALA A 254 24.61 -36.56 -4.92
C ALA A 254 25.18 -37.58 -3.93
N ARG A 255 26.09 -38.44 -4.43
CA ARG A 255 26.83 -39.41 -3.59
C ARG A 255 27.80 -38.72 -2.62
N ALA A 256 28.20 -37.49 -2.90
CA ALA A 256 29.11 -36.72 -2.07
C ALA A 256 28.40 -36.29 -0.77
N ARG A 257 28.83 -36.87 0.37
CA ARG A 257 28.22 -36.61 1.69
C ARG A 257 28.17 -35.13 2.05
N ILE A 258 29.22 -34.37 1.72
CA ILE A 258 29.31 -32.93 2.02
C ILE A 258 28.18 -32.16 1.33
N LEU A 259 27.96 -32.39 0.03
CA LEU A 259 26.89 -31.71 -0.72
C LEU A 259 25.51 -32.07 -0.17
N HIS A 260 25.30 -33.36 0.15
CA HIS A 260 24.06 -33.81 0.76
C HIS A 260 23.80 -33.10 2.09
N VAL A 261 24.79 -33.02 2.98
CA VAL A 261 24.65 -32.38 4.30
C VAL A 261 24.38 -30.89 4.15
N LEU A 262 25.09 -30.18 3.28
CA LEU A 262 24.85 -28.74 3.05
C LEU A 262 23.41 -28.47 2.60
N ALA A 263 22.92 -29.22 1.62
CA ALA A 263 21.54 -29.06 1.14
C ALA A 263 20.51 -29.52 2.19
N ALA A 264 20.81 -30.55 2.98
CA ALA A 264 19.95 -31.00 4.07
C ALA A 264 19.84 -29.96 5.20
N VAL A 265 20.94 -29.31 5.58
CA VAL A 265 20.94 -28.23 6.58
C VAL A 265 20.18 -27.02 6.05
N TYR A 266 20.48 -26.57 4.83
CA TYR A 266 19.76 -25.47 4.20
C TYR A 266 18.24 -25.72 4.16
N THR A 267 17.81 -26.84 3.59
CA THR A 267 16.39 -27.16 3.49
C THR A 267 15.74 -27.39 4.84
N GLY A 268 16.45 -27.99 5.80
CA GLY A 268 15.97 -28.23 7.16
C GLY A 268 15.76 -26.94 7.95
N VAL A 269 16.71 -26.01 7.89
CA VAL A 269 16.60 -24.71 8.59
C VAL A 269 15.53 -23.84 7.96
N VAL A 270 15.54 -23.68 6.64
CA VAL A 270 14.61 -22.77 5.95
C VAL A 270 13.16 -23.26 6.04
N ARG A 271 12.92 -24.57 5.90
CA ARG A 271 11.55 -25.11 6.04
C ARG A 271 11.14 -25.33 7.51
N GLY A 272 12.12 -25.40 8.42
CA GLY A 272 11.90 -25.52 9.86
C GLY A 272 11.68 -24.18 10.57
N THR A 273 11.82 -23.05 9.87
CA THR A 273 11.65 -21.71 10.43
C THR A 273 10.55 -20.94 9.71
N PRO A 274 9.75 -20.11 10.40
CA PRO A 274 8.73 -19.30 9.76
C PRO A 274 9.33 -18.30 8.75
N LEU A 275 8.71 -18.16 7.58
CA LEU A 275 9.12 -17.15 6.59
C LEU A 275 9.09 -15.73 7.17
N PHE A 276 8.10 -15.42 8.00
CA PHE A 276 8.02 -14.13 8.69
C PHE A 276 9.29 -13.82 9.51
N LEU A 277 9.83 -14.82 10.23
CA LEU A 277 11.06 -14.67 10.98
C LEU A 277 12.27 -14.46 10.07
N GLN A 278 12.34 -15.17 8.94
CA GLN A 278 13.40 -15.01 7.95
C GLN A 278 13.41 -13.60 7.36
N ILE A 279 12.23 -13.05 7.04
CA ILE A 279 12.05 -11.66 6.60
C ILE A 279 12.55 -10.71 7.68
N TYR A 280 12.12 -10.87 8.94
CA TYR A 280 12.56 -10.02 10.04
C TYR A 280 14.10 -10.02 10.24
N ILE A 281 14.71 -11.20 10.26
CA ILE A 281 16.17 -11.33 10.41
C ILE A 281 16.89 -10.68 9.24
N ALA A 282 16.40 -10.83 8.01
CA ALA A 282 17.02 -10.20 6.86
C ALA A 282 16.91 -8.68 6.93
N PHE A 283 15.71 -8.14 7.15
CA PHE A 283 15.45 -6.70 7.09
C PHE A 283 16.01 -5.91 8.27
N PHE A 284 16.10 -6.51 9.46
CA PHE A 284 16.66 -5.84 10.62
C PHE A 284 18.09 -6.29 10.94
N GLY A 285 18.46 -7.53 10.64
CA GLY A 285 19.78 -8.08 10.94
C GLY A 285 20.88 -7.63 9.97
N LEU A 286 20.62 -7.59 8.66
CA LEU A 286 21.63 -7.18 7.66
C LEU A 286 22.06 -5.70 7.82
N PRO A 287 21.15 -4.73 8.04
CA PRO A 287 21.55 -3.36 8.28
C PRO A 287 22.42 -3.17 9.53
N LEU A 288 22.20 -3.98 10.59
CA LEU A 288 23.06 -3.97 11.77
C LEU A 288 24.50 -4.42 11.48
N LEU A 289 24.71 -5.16 10.39
CA LEU A 289 26.03 -5.54 9.88
C LEU A 289 26.62 -4.51 8.91
N GLY A 290 25.94 -3.38 8.68
CA GLY A 290 26.35 -2.34 7.73
C GLY A 290 26.07 -2.69 6.27
N ILE A 291 25.24 -3.70 6.00
CA ILE A 291 24.87 -4.12 4.65
C ILE A 291 23.53 -3.47 4.30
N ASP A 292 23.58 -2.43 3.46
CA ASP A 292 22.39 -1.76 2.95
C ASP A 292 22.02 -2.31 1.56
N ILE A 293 20.84 -2.91 1.46
CA ILE A 293 20.30 -3.50 0.24
C ILE A 293 18.91 -2.92 0.03
N ASN A 294 18.60 -2.54 -1.21
CA ASN A 294 17.26 -2.10 -1.58
C ASN A 294 16.19 -3.10 -1.08
N GLN A 295 15.16 -2.59 -0.40
CA GLN A 295 14.14 -3.41 0.24
C GLN A 295 13.42 -4.41 -0.69
N TYR A 296 13.20 -4.05 -1.95
CA TYR A 296 12.54 -4.94 -2.92
C TYR A 296 13.48 -6.05 -3.38
N VAL A 297 14.77 -5.73 -3.55
CA VAL A 297 15.80 -6.73 -3.87
C VAL A 297 15.96 -7.69 -2.70
N LEU A 298 16.01 -7.19 -1.47
CA LEU A 298 16.11 -8.02 -0.28
C LEU A 298 14.88 -8.92 -0.11
N ALA A 299 13.68 -8.38 -0.33
CA ALA A 299 12.44 -9.16 -0.36
C ALA A 299 12.51 -10.30 -1.37
N ILE A 300 12.92 -10.03 -2.61
CA ILE A 300 13.08 -11.04 -3.67
C ILE A 300 14.06 -12.13 -3.25
N ILE A 301 15.20 -11.77 -2.65
CA ILE A 301 16.21 -12.73 -2.20
C ILE A 301 15.62 -13.64 -1.11
N VAL A 302 14.99 -13.07 -0.08
CA VAL A 302 14.41 -13.85 1.02
C VAL A 302 13.33 -14.80 0.51
N LEU A 303 12.43 -14.31 -0.35
CA LEU A 303 11.38 -15.12 -0.98
C LEU A 303 11.97 -16.24 -1.85
N ALA A 304 13.02 -15.94 -2.63
CA ALA A 304 13.65 -16.93 -3.51
C ALA A 304 14.40 -18.01 -2.72
N VAL A 305 15.09 -17.63 -1.64
CA VAL A 305 15.75 -18.57 -0.73
C VAL A 305 14.72 -19.43 -0.01
N ASN A 306 13.62 -18.84 0.47
CA ASN A 306 12.57 -19.60 1.13
C ASN A 306 11.93 -20.63 0.18
N SER A 307 11.37 -20.16 -0.94
CA SER A 307 10.72 -21.03 -1.92
C SER A 307 11.70 -22.01 -2.57
N GLY A 308 12.97 -21.65 -2.71
CA GLY A 308 14.04 -22.53 -3.19
C GLY A 308 14.19 -23.79 -2.33
N ALA A 309 14.02 -23.69 -1.01
CA ALA A 309 14.06 -24.84 -0.12
C ALA A 309 12.85 -25.78 -0.30
N TYR A 310 11.66 -25.23 -0.54
CA TYR A 310 10.47 -26.02 -0.88
C TYR A 310 10.61 -26.67 -2.27
N LEU A 311 11.08 -25.91 -3.26
CA LEU A 311 11.35 -26.41 -4.61
C LEU A 311 12.40 -27.52 -4.62
N CYS A 312 13.41 -27.48 -3.76
CA CYS A 312 14.36 -28.58 -3.60
C CYS A 312 13.65 -29.91 -3.31
N GLU A 313 12.68 -29.90 -2.39
CA GLU A 313 11.96 -31.10 -2.00
C GLU A 313 10.95 -31.54 -3.06
N ILE A 314 10.31 -30.58 -3.72
CA ILE A 314 9.43 -30.84 -4.88
C ILE A 314 10.21 -31.52 -5.99
N PHE A 315 11.38 -31.00 -6.37
CA PHE A 315 12.23 -31.60 -7.41
C PHE A 315 12.77 -32.97 -6.98
N ARG A 316 13.25 -33.10 -5.75
CA ARG A 316 13.74 -34.39 -5.22
C ARG A 316 12.63 -35.45 -5.24
N ALA A 317 11.44 -35.12 -4.73
CA ALA A 317 10.29 -36.03 -4.76
C ALA A 317 9.86 -36.35 -6.19
N GLY A 318 9.88 -35.37 -7.08
CA GLY A 318 9.61 -35.56 -8.51
C GLY A 318 10.58 -36.53 -9.19
N ILE A 319 11.87 -36.46 -8.88
CA ILE A 319 12.88 -37.42 -9.38
C ILE A 319 12.62 -38.81 -8.80
N GLN A 320 12.37 -38.92 -7.49
CA GLN A 320 12.11 -40.20 -6.82
C GLN A 320 10.80 -40.86 -7.23
N SER A 321 9.84 -40.09 -7.75
CA SER A 321 8.58 -40.64 -8.26
C SER A 321 8.76 -41.49 -9.51
N VAL A 322 9.87 -41.32 -10.26
CA VAL A 322 10.10 -42.01 -11.54
C VAL A 322 10.36 -43.50 -11.28
N PRO A 323 9.64 -44.43 -11.94
CA PRO A 323 9.81 -45.86 -11.71
C PRO A 323 11.26 -46.31 -11.89
N THR A 324 11.75 -47.15 -10.99
CA THR A 324 13.13 -47.69 -11.04
C THR A 324 13.44 -48.38 -12.36
N GLY A 325 12.44 -49.03 -12.98
CA GLY A 325 12.57 -49.65 -14.31
C GLY A 325 13.02 -48.69 -15.42
N GLN A 326 12.75 -47.38 -15.32
CA GLN A 326 13.27 -46.38 -16.27
C GLN A 326 14.78 -46.19 -16.12
N PHE A 327 15.28 -46.21 -14.88
CA PHE A 327 16.71 -46.14 -14.60
C PHE A 327 17.43 -47.42 -15.06
N GLU A 328 16.82 -48.58 -14.83
CA GLU A 328 17.34 -49.88 -15.25
C GLU A 328 17.35 -50.01 -16.78
N ALA A 329 16.28 -49.62 -17.46
CA ALA A 329 16.21 -49.64 -18.93
C ALA A 329 17.27 -48.73 -19.58
N ALA A 330 17.42 -47.49 -19.08
CA ALA A 330 18.44 -46.57 -19.56
C ALA A 330 19.86 -47.12 -19.37
N ARG A 331 20.12 -47.77 -18.22
CA ARG A 331 21.40 -48.43 -17.95
C ARG A 331 21.63 -49.64 -18.86
N SER A 332 20.61 -50.43 -19.15
CA SER A 332 20.68 -51.55 -20.10
C SER A 332 20.97 -51.11 -21.53
N LEU A 333 20.59 -49.89 -21.90
CA LEU A 333 20.94 -49.24 -23.17
C LEU A 333 22.32 -48.57 -23.17
N GLY A 334 23.11 -48.74 -22.10
CA GLY A 334 24.48 -48.21 -22.01
C GLY A 334 24.58 -46.72 -21.64
N MET A 335 23.49 -46.09 -21.21
CA MET A 335 23.50 -44.67 -20.83
C MET A 335 24.28 -44.46 -19.52
N THR A 336 25.13 -43.43 -19.49
CA THR A 336 25.80 -42.94 -18.28
C THR A 336 24.82 -42.26 -17.34
N GLY A 337 25.16 -42.13 -16.05
CA GLY A 337 24.28 -41.48 -15.05
C GLY A 337 23.76 -40.09 -15.47
N PRO A 338 24.63 -39.17 -15.97
CA PRO A 338 24.18 -37.88 -16.50
C PRO A 338 23.25 -38.02 -17.71
N GLN A 339 23.56 -38.92 -18.64
CA GLN A 339 22.68 -39.16 -19.80
C GLN A 339 21.32 -39.68 -19.37
N THR A 340 21.26 -40.66 -18.48
CA THR A 340 20.00 -41.16 -17.90
C THR A 340 19.21 -40.02 -17.26
N MET A 341 19.88 -39.18 -16.47
CA MET A 341 19.23 -38.05 -15.79
C MET A 341 18.65 -37.03 -16.77
N PHE A 342 19.45 -36.53 -17.72
CA PHE A 342 19.03 -35.45 -18.63
C PHE A 342 18.04 -35.90 -19.71
N TYR A 343 18.23 -37.09 -20.29
CA TYR A 343 17.43 -37.53 -21.43
C TYR A 343 16.20 -38.35 -21.05
N VAL A 344 16.20 -39.02 -19.89
CA VAL A 344 15.10 -39.91 -19.49
C VAL A 344 14.35 -39.36 -18.28
N ILE A 345 15.06 -39.06 -17.19
CA ILE A 345 14.43 -38.78 -15.89
C ILE A 345 13.88 -37.36 -15.80
N ILE A 346 14.71 -36.33 -16.06
CA ILE A 346 14.32 -34.92 -15.95
C ILE A 346 13.06 -34.59 -16.79
N PRO A 347 12.94 -34.99 -18.07
CA PRO A 347 11.74 -34.70 -18.86
C PRO A 347 10.46 -35.32 -18.30
N GLN A 348 10.56 -36.45 -17.60
CA GLN A 348 9.43 -37.08 -16.90
C GLN A 348 9.12 -36.35 -15.59
N THR A 349 10.16 -36.02 -14.82
CA THR A 349 10.05 -35.29 -13.57
C THR A 349 9.40 -33.91 -13.75
N ILE A 350 9.79 -33.14 -14.77
CA ILE A 350 9.23 -31.80 -15.03
C ILE A 350 7.69 -31.86 -15.10
N ARG A 351 7.15 -32.82 -15.86
CA ARG A 351 5.69 -32.99 -16.01
C ARG A 351 5.00 -33.33 -14.68
N ARG A 352 5.69 -34.00 -13.77
CA ARG A 352 5.17 -34.41 -12.46
C ARG A 352 5.25 -33.31 -11.41
N VAL A 353 6.26 -32.44 -11.47
CA VAL A 353 6.46 -31.38 -10.47
C VAL A 353 5.68 -30.10 -10.77
N ILE A 354 5.36 -29.82 -12.04
CA ILE A 354 4.65 -28.59 -12.44
C ILE A 354 3.40 -28.30 -11.57
N PRO A 355 2.48 -29.27 -11.30
CA PRO A 355 1.31 -28.98 -10.46
C PRO A 355 1.68 -28.50 -9.05
N THR A 356 2.65 -29.16 -8.42
CA THR A 356 3.12 -28.81 -7.08
C THR A 356 3.91 -27.50 -7.08
N MET A 357 4.71 -27.24 -8.11
CA MET A 357 5.40 -25.95 -8.29
C MET A 357 4.41 -24.80 -8.45
N THR A 358 3.34 -24.97 -9.23
CA THR A 358 2.31 -23.94 -9.36
C THR A 358 1.59 -23.71 -8.02
N SER A 359 1.41 -24.76 -7.20
CA SER A 359 0.86 -24.62 -5.85
C SER A 359 1.80 -23.81 -4.94
N GLU A 360 3.10 -24.06 -5.02
CA GLU A 360 4.14 -23.29 -4.33
C GLU A 360 4.18 -21.83 -4.80
N PHE A 361 4.03 -21.56 -6.10
CA PHE A 361 3.91 -20.19 -6.63
C PHE A 361 2.71 -19.44 -6.03
N ILE A 362 1.55 -20.11 -5.91
CA ILE A 362 0.35 -19.53 -5.30
C ILE A 362 0.59 -19.20 -3.81
N LEU A 363 1.33 -20.06 -3.10
CA LEU A 363 1.70 -19.81 -1.70
C LEU A 363 2.62 -18.61 -1.61
N LEU A 364 3.70 -18.58 -2.39
CA LEU A 364 4.66 -17.48 -2.39
C LEU A 364 3.99 -16.13 -2.70
N TYR A 365 3.02 -16.12 -3.61
CA TYR A 365 2.23 -14.91 -3.90
C TYR A 365 1.46 -14.40 -2.71
N LYS A 366 0.80 -15.28 -1.94
CA LYS A 366 0.12 -14.87 -0.71
C LYS A 366 1.11 -14.45 0.37
N ASP A 367 2.26 -15.12 0.46
CA ASP A 367 3.28 -14.85 1.46
C ASP A 367 4.00 -13.50 1.25
N THR A 368 3.87 -12.87 0.07
CA THR A 368 4.32 -11.48 -0.12
C THR A 368 3.68 -10.50 0.86
N SER A 369 2.46 -10.80 1.35
CA SER A 369 1.79 -10.03 2.40
C SER A 369 2.61 -9.86 3.68
N LEU A 370 3.49 -10.81 3.99
CA LEU A 370 4.34 -10.76 5.18
C LEU A 370 5.36 -9.62 5.13
N LEU A 371 5.70 -9.16 3.92
CA LEU A 371 6.63 -8.04 3.71
C LEU A 371 6.05 -6.69 4.18
N ALA A 372 4.73 -6.58 4.30
CA ALA A 372 4.07 -5.38 4.86
C ALA A 372 4.56 -5.07 6.28
N ALA A 373 4.94 -6.10 7.05
CA ALA A 373 5.41 -5.93 8.42
C ALA A 373 6.79 -5.29 8.53
N VAL A 374 7.57 -5.29 7.45
CA VAL A 374 8.90 -4.66 7.38
C VAL A 374 8.91 -3.42 6.48
N GLY A 375 7.73 -2.86 6.16
CA GLY A 375 7.59 -1.58 5.46
C GLY A 375 7.73 -1.65 3.94
N VAL A 376 7.77 -2.84 3.34
CA VAL A 376 7.76 -2.97 1.88
C VAL A 376 6.36 -2.63 1.36
N MET A 377 6.28 -1.61 0.51
CA MET A 377 5.02 -1.18 -0.12
C MET A 377 4.56 -2.19 -1.17
N GLU A 378 3.80 -3.18 -0.73
CA GLU A 378 3.10 -4.16 -1.56
C GLU A 378 1.58 -4.13 -1.26
N LEU A 379 0.80 -5.00 -1.89
CA LEU A 379 -0.66 -5.07 -1.78
C LEU A 379 -1.21 -4.87 -0.36
N MET A 380 -0.72 -5.62 0.63
CA MET A 380 -1.21 -5.51 2.00
C MET A 380 -0.81 -4.19 2.68
N LEU A 381 0.40 -3.67 2.46
CA LEU A 381 0.81 -2.40 3.04
C LEU A 381 0.06 -1.21 2.43
N TYR A 382 -0.22 -1.23 1.12
CA TYR A 382 -1.09 -0.23 0.48
C TYR A 382 -2.49 -0.23 1.09
N SER A 383 -3.12 -1.39 1.25
CA SER A 383 -4.42 -1.50 1.91
C SER A 383 -4.36 -1.03 3.38
N ARG A 384 -3.33 -1.42 4.13
CA ARG A 384 -3.13 -0.97 5.51
C ARG A 384 -2.96 0.54 5.63
N SER A 385 -2.28 1.16 4.66
CA SER A 385 -2.13 2.62 4.62
C SER A 385 -3.49 3.32 4.50
N ILE A 386 -4.34 2.87 3.57
CA ILE A 386 -5.70 3.41 3.40
C ILE A 386 -6.55 3.17 4.65
N VAL A 387 -6.47 1.98 5.27
CA VAL A 387 -7.16 1.67 6.53
C VAL A 387 -6.72 2.63 7.64
N SER A 388 -5.42 2.92 7.73
CA SER A 388 -4.88 3.84 8.73
C SER A 388 -5.35 5.28 8.53
N LEU A 389 -5.59 5.69 7.29
CA LEU A 389 -6.06 7.03 6.95
C LEU A 389 -7.57 7.18 7.14
N THR A 390 -8.33 6.15 6.78
CA THR A 390 -9.80 6.18 6.77
C THR A 390 -10.44 5.66 8.05
N GLY A 391 -9.71 4.90 8.87
CA GLY A 391 -10.25 4.20 10.03
C GLY A 391 -11.21 3.04 9.67
N ASN A 392 -11.22 2.61 8.40
CA ASN A 392 -12.18 1.65 7.87
C ASN A 392 -11.48 0.40 7.32
N MET A 393 -12.07 -0.78 7.52
CA MET A 393 -11.47 -2.07 7.12
C MET A 393 -11.74 -2.47 5.66
N THR A 394 -12.61 -1.74 4.96
CA THR A 394 -12.98 -1.97 3.56
C THR A 394 -11.78 -2.17 2.61
N PRO A 395 -10.67 -1.41 2.71
CA PRO A 395 -9.52 -1.60 1.83
C PRO A 395 -8.86 -2.98 1.94
N TYR A 396 -9.01 -3.70 3.06
CA TYR A 396 -8.56 -5.10 3.17
C TYR A 396 -9.45 -6.06 2.38
N ILE A 397 -10.75 -5.79 2.28
CA ILE A 397 -11.66 -6.56 1.41
C ILE A 397 -11.28 -6.35 -0.05
N VAL A 398 -10.93 -5.13 -0.45
CA VAL A 398 -10.40 -4.84 -1.79
C VAL A 398 -9.12 -5.64 -2.05
N ALA A 399 -8.18 -5.66 -1.09
CA ALA A 399 -6.98 -6.49 -1.17
C ALA A 399 -7.29 -7.98 -1.34
N ALA A 400 -8.25 -8.50 -0.56
CA ALA A 400 -8.70 -9.89 -0.64
C ALA A 400 -9.24 -10.24 -2.04
N CYS A 401 -9.99 -9.33 -2.67
CA CYS A 401 -10.44 -9.49 -4.05
C CYS A 401 -9.26 -9.60 -5.03
N PHE A 402 -8.22 -8.77 -4.89
CA PHE A 402 -7.01 -8.86 -5.71
C PHE A 402 -6.24 -10.18 -5.51
N TYR A 403 -6.17 -10.69 -4.27
CA TYR A 403 -5.66 -12.04 -4.03
C TYR A 403 -6.50 -13.10 -4.74
N LEU A 404 -7.83 -13.03 -4.68
CA LEU A 404 -8.73 -14.00 -5.30
C LEU A 404 -8.70 -13.97 -6.83
N ILE A 405 -8.54 -12.79 -7.44
CA ILE A 405 -8.41 -12.61 -8.89
C ILE A 405 -7.26 -13.45 -9.46
N VAL A 406 -6.14 -13.55 -8.74
CA VAL A 406 -4.98 -14.33 -9.16
C VAL A 406 -5.09 -15.79 -8.70
N THR A 407 -5.47 -16.04 -7.45
CA THR A 407 -5.43 -17.38 -6.87
C THR A 407 -6.49 -18.32 -7.45
N LEU A 408 -7.73 -17.86 -7.71
CA LEU A 408 -8.81 -18.73 -8.20
C LEU A 408 -8.57 -19.30 -9.62
N PRO A 409 -8.06 -18.53 -10.60
CA PRO A 409 -7.64 -19.08 -11.88
C PRO A 409 -6.48 -20.08 -11.73
N LEU A 410 -5.48 -19.75 -10.93
CA LEU A 410 -4.30 -20.60 -10.75
C LEU A 410 -4.66 -21.94 -10.08
N ILE A 411 -5.55 -21.95 -9.08
CA ILE A 411 -6.07 -23.19 -8.46
C ILE A 411 -6.78 -24.07 -9.51
N ARG A 412 -7.55 -23.47 -10.43
CA ARG A 412 -8.18 -24.20 -11.53
C ARG A 412 -7.14 -24.79 -12.49
N VAL A 413 -6.07 -24.05 -12.79
CA VAL A 413 -4.95 -24.55 -13.61
C VAL A 413 -4.28 -25.75 -12.94
N VAL A 414 -3.95 -25.66 -11.65
CA VAL A 414 -3.38 -26.78 -10.87
C VAL A 414 -4.28 -28.01 -10.95
N GLY A 415 -5.57 -27.87 -10.64
CA GLY A 415 -6.50 -29.00 -10.66
C GLY A 415 -6.69 -29.62 -12.04
N ASN A 416 -6.51 -28.86 -13.12
CA ASN A 416 -6.53 -29.39 -14.48
C ASN A 416 -5.22 -30.14 -14.82
N LEU A 417 -4.08 -29.65 -14.37
CA LEU A 417 -2.79 -30.30 -14.56
C LEU A 417 -2.71 -31.63 -13.80
N GLU A 418 -3.20 -31.68 -12.56
CA GLU A 418 -3.28 -32.91 -11.76
C GLU A 418 -4.16 -33.97 -12.42
N LYS A 419 -5.33 -33.59 -12.94
CA LYS A 419 -6.22 -34.51 -13.68
C LYS A 419 -5.54 -35.08 -14.91
N ARG A 420 -4.81 -34.25 -15.67
CA ARG A 420 -4.08 -34.68 -16.87
C ARG A 420 -2.97 -35.66 -16.51
N LEU A 421 -2.23 -35.39 -15.42
CA LEU A 421 -1.18 -36.27 -14.95
C LEU A 421 -1.75 -37.62 -14.49
N ALA A 422 -2.83 -37.62 -13.73
CA ALA A 422 -3.49 -38.84 -13.26
C ALA A 422 -4.00 -39.72 -14.41
N LEU A 423 -4.52 -39.13 -15.49
CA LEU A 423 -4.95 -39.85 -16.70
C LEU A 423 -3.77 -40.45 -17.48
N ALA A 424 -2.62 -39.78 -17.49
CA ALA A 424 -1.41 -40.27 -18.13
C ALA A 424 -0.81 -41.45 -17.36
N ASP A 425 -0.79 -41.40 -16.03
CA ASP A 425 -0.28 -42.48 -15.18
C ASP A 425 -1.21 -43.71 -15.18
N SER A 426 -2.53 -43.55 -15.41
CA SER A 426 -3.50 -44.65 -15.48
C SER A 426 -3.67 -45.28 -16.87
N GLY A 427 -2.82 -44.92 -17.84
CA GLY A 427 -2.87 -45.48 -19.21
C GLY A 427 -4.16 -45.14 -19.97
N GLY A 428 -4.78 -43.98 -19.71
CA GLY A 428 -6.03 -43.56 -20.36
C GLY A 428 -7.30 -44.13 -19.73
N SER A 429 -7.18 -44.95 -18.67
CA SER A 429 -8.33 -45.42 -17.89
C SER A 429 -8.73 -44.33 -16.90
N ALA A 430 -9.82 -43.61 -17.17
CA ALA A 430 -10.33 -42.62 -16.21
C ALA A 430 -10.56 -43.30 -14.83
N PRO A 431 -10.14 -42.69 -13.71
CA PRO A 431 -10.39 -43.26 -12.39
C PRO A 431 -11.91 -43.41 -12.23
N LYS A 432 -12.38 -44.64 -11.95
CA LYS A 432 -13.79 -44.91 -11.66
C LYS A 432 -14.22 -43.97 -10.54
N LYS A 433 -15.06 -42.98 -10.85
CA LYS A 433 -15.73 -42.15 -9.84
C LYS A 433 -16.40 -43.10 -8.84
N LYS A 434 -15.86 -43.23 -7.63
CA LYS A 434 -16.66 -43.75 -6.51
C LYS A 434 -17.90 -42.85 -6.45
N ARG A 435 -19.06 -43.43 -6.77
CA ARG A 435 -20.36 -42.76 -6.70
C ARG A 435 -20.45 -42.10 -5.33
N ARG A 436 -20.45 -40.77 -5.30
CA ARG A 436 -20.65 -39.97 -4.10
C ARG A 436 -22.12 -40.11 -3.69
N LYS A 437 -22.48 -41.27 -3.15
CA LYS A 437 -23.75 -41.50 -2.44
C LYS A 437 -23.53 -40.89 -1.04
N ASN A 438 -24.50 -40.12 -0.54
CA ASN A 438 -24.51 -39.39 0.74
C ASN A 438 -23.88 -37.99 0.78
N ARG A 439 -24.35 -37.07 -0.07
CA ARG A 439 -24.31 -35.62 0.24
C ARG A 439 -25.66 -35.03 0.69
N ARG A 440 -26.75 -35.79 0.57
CA ARG A 440 -28.09 -35.39 1.07
C ARG A 440 -28.31 -35.70 2.57
N GLY A 441 -27.52 -36.60 3.16
CA GLY A 441 -27.66 -36.96 4.58
C GLY A 441 -27.15 -35.88 5.53
N ALA A 442 -25.95 -35.34 5.28
CA ALA A 442 -25.31 -34.41 6.21
C ALA A 442 -26.07 -33.08 6.37
N PHE A 443 -26.64 -32.54 5.29
CA PHE A 443 -27.42 -31.28 5.38
C PHE A 443 -28.79 -31.51 6.02
N SER A 444 -29.40 -32.68 5.79
CA SER A 444 -30.66 -33.07 6.43
C SER A 444 -30.45 -33.30 7.94
N GLN A 445 -29.38 -34.00 8.31
CA GLN A 445 -28.99 -34.22 9.71
C GLN A 445 -28.70 -32.91 10.43
N MET A 446 -27.98 -31.98 9.78
CA MET A 446 -27.69 -30.67 10.37
C MET A 446 -28.95 -29.82 10.55
N CYS A 447 -29.92 -29.90 9.62
CA CYS A 447 -31.21 -29.21 9.78
C CYS A 447 -32.08 -29.82 10.88
N GLU A 448 -32.00 -31.14 11.09
CA GLU A 448 -32.72 -31.87 12.14
C GLU A 448 -32.12 -31.57 13.52
N GLU A 449 -30.78 -31.53 13.62
CA GLU A 449 -30.02 -31.18 14.83
C GLU A 449 -30.21 -29.70 15.23
N ILE A 450 -30.32 -28.78 14.25
CA ILE A 450 -30.65 -27.38 14.51
C ILE A 450 -32.11 -27.22 14.96
N ALA A 451 -33.04 -28.03 14.42
CA ALA A 451 -34.45 -27.98 14.81
C ALA A 451 -34.65 -28.43 16.26
N ASP A 452 -34.05 -29.58 16.66
CA ASP A 452 -34.08 -30.07 18.05
C ASP A 452 -33.49 -29.05 19.02
N SER A 453 -32.31 -28.49 18.71
CA SER A 453 -31.67 -27.48 19.55
C SER A 453 -32.48 -26.18 19.69
N THR A 454 -33.33 -25.87 18.72
CA THR A 454 -34.18 -24.65 18.76
C THR A 454 -35.45 -24.88 19.57
N ASP A 455 -36.01 -26.10 19.55
CA ASP A 455 -37.16 -26.45 20.38
C ASP A 455 -36.76 -26.63 21.86
N ASP A 456 -35.60 -27.25 22.15
CA ASP A 456 -35.06 -27.34 23.51
C ASP A 456 -34.82 -25.95 24.13
N ALA A 457 -34.19 -25.04 23.38
CA ALA A 457 -33.95 -23.67 23.84
C ALA A 457 -35.26 -22.88 24.06
N ARG A 458 -36.33 -23.24 23.35
CA ARG A 458 -37.65 -22.61 23.49
C ARG A 458 -38.40 -23.13 24.72
N ASP A 459 -38.25 -24.41 25.03
CA ASP A 459 -38.82 -25.03 26.23
C ASP A 459 -38.11 -24.53 27.51
N GLU A 460 -36.78 -24.39 27.49
CA GLU A 460 -36.02 -23.77 28.58
C GLU A 460 -36.44 -22.31 28.82
N LEU A 461 -36.69 -21.53 27.76
CA LEU A 461 -37.15 -20.15 27.89
C LEU A 461 -38.57 -20.08 28.48
N GLN A 462 -39.45 -21.02 28.14
CA GLN A 462 -40.78 -21.11 28.73
C GLN A 462 -40.76 -21.54 30.19
N GLU A 463 -39.81 -22.39 30.58
CA GLU A 463 -39.60 -22.81 31.96
C GLU A 463 -39.02 -21.66 32.81
N GLN A 464 -38.03 -20.93 32.30
CA GLN A 464 -37.52 -19.72 32.95
C GLN A 464 -38.62 -18.64 33.11
N THR A 465 -39.44 -18.43 32.09
CA THR A 465 -40.57 -17.48 32.18
C THR A 465 -41.61 -17.92 33.22
N ARG A 466 -41.82 -19.22 33.41
CA ARG A 466 -42.69 -19.77 34.47
C ARG A 466 -42.11 -19.62 35.86
N LEU A 467 -40.80 -19.79 36.01
CA LEU A 467 -40.07 -19.62 37.28
C LEU A 467 -40.03 -18.15 37.70
N GLU A 468 -39.79 -17.22 36.77
CA GLU A 468 -39.83 -15.78 37.02
C GLU A 468 -41.26 -15.30 37.39
N ALA A 469 -42.29 -15.86 36.77
CA ALA A 469 -43.68 -15.58 37.15
C ALA A 469 -44.03 -16.07 38.57
N GLY A 470 -43.39 -17.16 39.04
CA GLY A 470 -43.54 -17.70 40.39
C GLY A 470 -42.83 -16.89 41.49
N LEU A 471 -41.76 -16.17 41.15
CA LEU A 471 -40.97 -15.38 42.11
C LEU A 471 -41.56 -14.01 42.48
N THR A 472 -42.64 -13.57 41.82
CA THR A 472 -43.27 -12.27 42.11
C THR A 472 -44.28 -12.30 43.27
N GLY A 473 -44.46 -13.45 43.92
CA GLY A 473 -45.28 -13.62 45.12
C GLY A 473 -44.47 -13.55 46.41
N ASP A 474 -44.64 -12.46 47.16
CA ASP A 474 -44.29 -12.19 48.57
C ASP A 474 -43.55 -13.33 49.31
N LEU A 475 -42.20 -13.34 49.26
CA LEU A 475 -41.34 -14.26 50.01
C LEU A 475 -40.51 -13.49 51.03
N SER A 476 -40.58 -13.91 52.28
CA SER A 476 -39.91 -13.31 53.44
C SER A 476 -38.40 -13.52 53.37
N SER A 477 -37.60 -12.60 53.93
CA SER A 477 -36.13 -12.59 53.77
C SER A 477 -35.43 -13.86 54.25
N LYS A 478 -36.09 -14.71 55.05
CA LYS A 478 -35.57 -16.01 55.48
C LYS A 478 -35.56 -17.06 54.37
N ASP A 479 -36.55 -17.03 53.47
CA ASP A 479 -36.64 -18.00 52.37
C ASP A 479 -35.59 -17.71 51.29
N MET A 480 -35.21 -16.43 51.17
CA MET A 480 -34.17 -15.97 50.24
C MET A 480 -32.76 -16.30 50.74
N GLU A 481 -32.50 -16.21 52.05
CA GLU A 481 -31.23 -16.66 52.65
C GLU A 481 -31.05 -18.18 52.50
N GLN A 482 -32.12 -18.95 52.68
CA GLN A 482 -32.06 -20.41 52.58
C GLN A 482 -31.81 -20.88 51.14
N ALA A 483 -32.39 -20.20 50.13
CA ALA A 483 -32.14 -20.47 48.72
C ALA A 483 -30.72 -20.08 48.27
N ILE A 484 -30.15 -19.03 48.86
CA ILE A 484 -28.76 -18.62 48.58
C ILE A 484 -27.76 -19.63 49.17
N ASP A 485 -28.01 -20.16 50.37
CA ASP A 485 -27.16 -21.19 50.97
C ASP A 485 -27.20 -22.51 50.17
N GLU A 486 -28.37 -22.92 49.67
CA GLU A 486 -28.50 -24.12 48.81
C GLU A 486 -27.74 -23.95 47.48
N LEU A 487 -27.83 -22.77 46.84
CA LEU A 487 -27.08 -22.46 45.62
C LEU A 487 -25.56 -22.41 45.85
N GLN A 488 -25.11 -21.93 47.02
CA GLN A 488 -23.69 -21.94 47.37
C GLN A 488 -23.15 -23.36 47.62
N GLU A 489 -23.96 -24.25 48.21
CA GLU A 489 -23.60 -25.67 48.36
C GLU A 489 -23.58 -26.44 47.03
N GLU A 490 -24.43 -26.06 46.06
CA GLU A 490 -24.45 -26.67 44.74
C GLU A 490 -23.24 -26.25 43.90
N VAL A 491 -22.89 -24.96 43.90
CA VAL A 491 -21.66 -24.45 43.26
C VAL A 491 -20.39 -25.04 43.90
N ALA A 492 -20.39 -25.28 45.22
CA ALA A 492 -19.27 -25.93 45.90
C ALA A 492 -19.13 -27.43 45.52
N ARG A 493 -20.24 -28.12 45.25
CA ARG A 493 -20.24 -29.51 44.76
C ARG A 493 -19.74 -29.62 43.34
N ASP A 494 -20.15 -28.70 42.46
CA ASP A 494 -19.68 -28.68 41.07
C ASP A 494 -18.20 -28.35 40.96
N ALA A 495 -17.68 -27.46 41.83
CA ALA A 495 -16.25 -27.17 41.92
C ALA A 495 -15.41 -28.38 42.42
N GLN A 496 -15.99 -29.27 43.23
CA GLN A 496 -15.33 -30.51 43.66
C GLN A 496 -15.31 -31.57 42.55
N LEU A 497 -16.35 -31.65 41.71
CA LEU A 497 -16.42 -32.56 40.57
C LEU A 497 -15.34 -32.25 39.52
N ASP A 498 -15.10 -30.97 39.21
CA ASP A 498 -14.08 -30.53 38.23
C ASP A 498 -12.65 -30.87 38.68
N SER A 499 -12.37 -30.77 39.99
CA SER A 499 -11.04 -31.12 40.55
C SER A 499 -10.71 -32.63 40.53
N THR A 500 -11.74 -33.48 40.34
CA THR A 500 -11.58 -34.94 40.33
C THR A 500 -11.31 -35.46 38.92
N GLU A 501 -11.77 -34.76 37.88
CA GLU A 501 -11.47 -35.10 36.48
C GLU A 501 -10.03 -34.74 36.07
N GLU A 502 -9.45 -33.68 36.64
CA GLU A 502 -8.07 -33.25 36.32
C GLU A 502 -6.98 -34.24 36.78
N LYS A 503 -7.28 -35.15 37.72
CA LYS A 503 -6.34 -36.20 38.18
C LYS A 503 -6.49 -37.54 37.46
N GLY A 504 -7.48 -37.71 36.59
CA GLY A 504 -7.74 -38.94 35.83
C GLY A 504 -7.02 -39.04 34.48
N GLY A 505 -6.46 -37.93 33.97
CA GLY A 505 -5.91 -37.81 32.62
C GLY A 505 -4.42 -38.14 32.45
N ALA A 506 -3.77 -38.76 33.43
CA ALA A 506 -2.38 -39.20 33.34
C ALA A 506 -2.25 -40.71 33.52
N ARG A 507 -2.59 -41.48 32.48
CA ARG A 507 -2.10 -42.84 32.25
C ARG A 507 -1.99 -43.18 30.78
#